data_AF-A0A3D0WWT8-F1
#
_entry.id   AF-A0A3D0WWT8-F1
#
_cell.length_a   1.000
_cell.length_b   1.000
_cell.length_c   1.000
_cell.angle_alpha   90.00
_cell.angle_beta   90.00
_cell.angle_gamma   90.00
#
_symmetry.space_group_name_H-M   'P 1'
#
loop_
_entity.id
_entity.type
_entity.pdbx_description
1 polymer ?
#
loop_
_entity_poly.entity_id
_entity_poly.type
_entity_poly.pdbx_seq_one_letter_code
_entity_poly.pdbx_strand_id
1 'polypeptide(L)'
;MKKGIIGRKIGMTQIFDEKGEVVPVTVVEAGPCVVSQKKTVENDGYAGVQLGFGDMKPQKVKKPLKGHFDKAGAAPKKTLREFRFEDPDAYKVGALVKADVFQPGDRVDVTATSKGKGYAGV
;
A
#
# COMPACT_ATOMS: atom_id res chain seq x y z
N MET A 1 -8.05 5.62 -14.05
CA MET A 1 -6.88 4.83 -13.62
C MET A 1 -7.07 4.44 -12.17
N LYS A 2 -7.09 3.15 -11.84
CA LYS A 2 -7.21 2.70 -10.44
C LYS A 2 -5.90 3.01 -9.72
N LYS A 3 -6.00 3.69 -8.59
CA LYS A 3 -4.87 4.10 -7.75
C LYS A 3 -4.92 3.28 -6.47
N GLY A 4 -3.76 2.91 -5.95
CA GLY A 4 -3.67 2.14 -4.72
C GLY A 4 -2.37 2.48 -4.01
N ILE A 5 -2.45 2.54 -2.69
CA ILE A 5 -1.29 2.73 -1.84
C ILE A 5 -1.42 1.85 -0.61
N ILE A 6 -0.29 1.45 -0.06
CA ILE A 6 -0.22 0.80 1.23
C ILE A 6 0.19 1.87 2.24
N GLY A 7 -0.51 1.91 3.36
CA GLY A 7 -0.18 2.80 4.46
C GLY A 7 -0.30 2.12 5.81
N ARG A 8 0.16 2.83 6.83
CA ARG A 8 0.05 2.45 8.23
C ARG A 8 -0.88 3.43 8.93
N LYS A 9 -1.91 2.91 9.60
CA LYS A 9 -2.74 3.72 10.51
C LYS A 9 -1.88 4.17 11.69
N ILE A 10 -1.73 5.48 11.86
CA ILE A 10 -0.97 6.09 12.94
C ILE A 10 -1.87 6.36 14.15
N GLY A 11 -3.05 6.92 13.90
CA GLY A 11 -3.96 7.33 14.96
C GLY A 11 -5.20 8.02 14.43
N MET A 12 -5.99 8.56 15.35
CA MET A 12 -7.18 9.34 15.05
C MET A 12 -7.05 10.69 15.74
N THR A 13 -7.54 11.74 15.09
CA THR A 13 -7.60 13.11 15.62
C THR A 13 -8.89 13.76 15.10
N GLN A 14 -9.10 15.02 15.43
CA GLN A 14 -10.19 15.83 14.91
C GLN A 14 -9.64 17.09 14.26
N ILE A 15 -10.31 17.55 13.22
CA ILE A 15 -10.07 18.84 12.58
C ILE A 15 -11.35 19.65 12.61
N PHE A 16 -11.22 20.97 12.57
CA PHE A 16 -12.37 21.86 12.38
C PHE A 16 -12.46 22.24 10.92
N ASP A 17 -13.65 22.17 10.35
CA ASP A 17 -13.89 22.69 9.01
C ASP A 17 -13.98 24.23 9.03
N GLU A 18 -14.13 24.82 7.84
CA GLU A 18 -14.25 26.29 7.69
C GLU A 18 -15.51 26.87 8.36
N LYS A 19 -16.50 26.03 8.68
CA LYS A 19 -17.75 26.41 9.36
C LYS A 19 -17.67 26.23 10.88
N GLY A 20 -16.54 25.72 11.39
CA GLY A 20 -16.33 25.44 12.81
C GLY A 20 -16.89 24.09 13.28
N GLU A 21 -17.31 23.21 12.37
CA GLU A 21 -17.78 21.87 12.70
C GLU A 21 -16.60 20.91 12.93
N VAL A 22 -16.75 20.01 13.91
CA VAL A 22 -15.73 19.02 14.25
C VAL A 22 -15.84 17.80 13.33
N VAL A 23 -14.78 17.52 12.58
CA VAL A 23 -14.67 16.34 11.71
C VAL A 23 -13.64 15.36 12.28
N PRO A 24 -14.05 14.13 12.65
CA PRO A 24 -13.12 13.10 13.08
C PRO A 24 -12.34 12.55 11.89
N VAL A 25 -11.02 12.46 12.02
CA VAL A 25 -10.11 12.03 10.95
C VAL A 25 -9.15 10.95 11.43
N THR A 26 -8.74 10.08 10.51
CA THR A 26 -7.69 9.07 10.76
C THR A 26 -6.42 9.48 10.05
N VAL A 27 -5.31 9.53 10.79
CA VAL A 27 -3.98 9.80 10.23
C VAL A 27 -3.39 8.49 9.71
N VAL A 28 -3.09 8.45 8.41
CA VAL A 28 -2.45 7.32 7.74
C VAL A 28 -1.11 7.77 7.18
N GLU A 29 -0.04 7.11 7.58
CA GLU A 29 1.28 7.24 6.94
C GLU A 29 1.27 6.40 5.67
N ALA A 30 1.18 7.05 4.52
CA ALA A 30 1.06 6.40 3.23
C ALA A 30 2.32 6.60 2.39
N GLY A 31 2.94 5.48 1.99
CA GLY A 31 4.15 5.48 1.18
C GLY A 31 5.42 6.00 1.90
N PRO A 32 6.56 6.07 1.17
CA PRO A 32 6.70 5.68 -0.23
C PRO A 32 6.57 4.15 -0.40
N CYS A 33 5.70 3.74 -1.33
CA CYS A 33 5.55 2.34 -1.74
C CYS A 33 6.38 2.09 -2.99
N VAL A 34 7.07 0.96 -3.09
CA VAL A 34 7.83 0.59 -4.30
C VAL A 34 7.06 -0.45 -5.11
N VAL A 35 7.05 -0.34 -6.44
CA VAL A 35 6.51 -1.37 -7.32
C VAL A 35 7.51 -2.53 -7.38
N SER A 36 7.19 -3.67 -6.77
CA SER A 36 8.07 -4.85 -6.73
C SER A 36 7.92 -5.75 -7.95
N GLN A 37 6.71 -5.90 -8.47
CA GLN A 37 6.43 -6.76 -9.62
C GLN A 37 5.18 -6.28 -10.37
N LYS A 38 5.18 -6.44 -11.69
CA LYS A 38 3.97 -6.38 -12.51
C LYS A 38 3.40 -7.77 -12.73
N LYS A 39 2.07 -7.87 -12.69
CA LYS A 39 1.29 -9.07 -12.98
C LYS A 39 0.62 -8.86 -14.33
N THR A 40 0.83 -9.81 -15.23
CA THR A 40 0.29 -9.77 -16.60
C THR A 40 -0.58 -10.99 -16.83
N VAL A 41 -1.57 -10.88 -17.72
CA VAL A 41 -2.49 -11.99 -18.01
C VAL A 41 -1.75 -13.23 -18.50
N GLU A 42 -0.71 -13.04 -19.32
CA GLU A 42 0.09 -14.13 -19.90
C GLU A 42 0.91 -14.90 -18.85
N ASN A 43 1.53 -14.20 -17.89
CA ASN A 43 2.41 -14.83 -16.90
C ASN A 43 1.69 -15.27 -15.61
N ASP A 44 0.66 -14.51 -15.20
CA ASP A 44 0.05 -14.65 -13.87
C ASP A 44 -1.47 -14.90 -13.92
N GLY A 45 -2.09 -14.88 -15.11
CA GLY A 45 -3.53 -15.09 -15.29
C GLY A 45 -4.41 -13.89 -14.96
N TYR A 46 -3.82 -12.75 -14.57
CA TYR A 46 -4.53 -11.49 -14.34
C TYR A 46 -3.60 -10.28 -14.43
N ALA A 47 -4.19 -9.10 -14.66
CA ALA A 47 -3.47 -7.83 -14.68
C ALA A 47 -3.43 -7.16 -13.29
N GLY A 48 -2.25 -6.71 -12.87
CA GLY A 48 -2.09 -6.01 -11.61
C GLY A 48 -0.66 -5.60 -11.27
N VAL A 49 -0.50 -4.96 -10.12
CA VAL A 49 0.81 -4.53 -9.62
C VAL A 49 0.98 -4.96 -8.18
N GLN A 50 2.19 -5.40 -7.84
CA GLN A 50 2.59 -5.66 -6.47
C GLN A 50 3.33 -4.44 -5.93
N LEU A 51 2.84 -3.91 -4.81
CA LEU A 51 3.44 -2.79 -4.10
C LEU A 51 4.07 -3.27 -2.79
N GLY A 52 5.22 -2.70 -2.46
CA GLY A 52 5.95 -2.93 -1.23
C GLY A 52 6.00 -1.69 -0.34
N PHE A 53 5.72 -1.86 0.95
CA PHE A 53 5.70 -0.79 1.95
C PHE A 53 6.50 -1.13 3.21
N GLY A 54 7.10 -0.08 3.80
CA GLY A 54 7.89 -0.11 5.02
C GLY A 54 9.27 -0.73 4.83
N ASP A 55 10.33 -0.01 5.17
CA ASP A 55 11.69 -0.51 4.97
C ASP A 55 12.06 -1.65 5.91
N MET A 56 12.77 -2.63 5.37
CA MET A 56 13.33 -3.76 6.11
C MET A 56 14.84 -3.84 5.90
N LYS A 57 15.59 -4.07 6.99
CA LYS A 57 17.03 -4.32 6.89
C LYS A 57 17.29 -5.59 6.06
N PRO A 58 18.26 -5.59 5.11
CA PRO A 58 18.54 -6.73 4.26
C PRO A 58 18.79 -8.06 5.01
N GLN A 59 19.37 -7.97 6.21
CA GLN A 59 19.63 -9.14 7.07
C GLN A 59 18.36 -9.84 7.58
N LYS A 60 17.23 -9.13 7.64
CA LYS A 60 15.94 -9.69 8.10
C LYS A 60 15.14 -10.37 6.99
N VAL A 61 15.64 -10.32 5.76
CA VAL A 61 14.93 -10.79 4.57
C VAL A 61 15.32 -12.24 4.30
N LYS A 62 14.33 -13.10 4.04
CA LYS A 62 14.57 -14.49 3.63
C LYS A 62 15.19 -14.53 2.24
N LYS A 63 16.09 -15.49 1.99
CA LYS A 63 16.84 -15.64 0.73
C LYS A 63 15.97 -15.56 -0.56
N PRO A 64 14.78 -16.19 -0.64
CA PRO A 64 13.94 -16.08 -1.84
C PRO A 64 13.40 -14.66 -2.08
N LEU A 65 12.95 -13.99 -1.01
CA LEU A 65 12.45 -12.62 -1.08
C LEU A 65 13.55 -11.63 -1.43
N LYS A 66 14.80 -11.90 -1.01
CA LYS A 66 15.94 -11.07 -1.39
C LYS A 66 16.12 -11.04 -2.91
N GLY A 67 16.15 -12.20 -3.57
CA GLY A 67 16.24 -12.28 -5.03
C GLY A 67 15.06 -11.60 -5.75
N HIS A 68 13.86 -11.67 -5.16
CA HIS A 68 12.68 -10.96 -5.66
C HIS A 68 12.86 -9.44 -5.65
N PHE A 69 13.32 -8.88 -4.53
CA PHE A 69 13.60 -7.45 -4.41
C PHE A 69 14.79 -6.99 -5.27
N ASP A 70 15.83 -7.80 -5.35
CA ASP A 70 17.02 -7.53 -6.18
C ASP A 70 16.65 -7.46 -7.67
N LYS A 71 15.77 -8.35 -8.17
CA LYS A 71 15.25 -8.31 -9.55
C LYS A 71 14.47 -7.03 -9.84
N ALA A 72 13.80 -6.49 -8.83
CA ALA A 72 13.05 -5.24 -8.93
C ALA A 72 13.92 -3.98 -8.75
N GLY A 73 15.20 -4.13 -8.42
CA GLY A 73 16.08 -3.01 -8.05
C GLY A 73 15.60 -2.27 -6.79
N ALA A 74 14.84 -2.95 -5.92
CA ALA A 74 14.15 -2.32 -4.81
C ALA A 74 14.78 -2.71 -3.47
N ALA A 75 14.83 -1.78 -2.52
CA ALA A 75 15.16 -2.10 -1.14
C ALA A 75 14.09 -3.05 -0.53
N PRO A 76 14.47 -4.00 0.33
CA PRO A 76 13.51 -4.93 0.90
C PRO A 76 12.43 -4.24 1.72
N LYS A 77 11.18 -4.69 1.53
CA LYS A 77 10.00 -4.13 2.19
C LYS A 77 9.35 -5.10 3.17
N LYS A 78 8.70 -4.56 4.19
CA LYS A 78 8.00 -5.32 5.25
C LYS A 78 6.70 -5.91 4.78
N THR A 79 5.97 -5.20 3.95
CA THR A 79 4.64 -5.59 3.50
C THR A 79 4.59 -5.56 1.99
N LEU A 80 4.14 -6.66 1.39
CA LEU A 80 3.82 -6.75 -0.03
C LEU A 80 2.31 -6.94 -0.17
N ARG A 81 1.67 -6.15 -1.03
CA ARG A 81 0.26 -6.32 -1.41
C ARG A 81 0.09 -6.16 -2.91
N GLU A 82 -0.87 -6.88 -3.46
CA GLU A 82 -1.22 -6.85 -4.87
C GLU A 82 -2.48 -6.03 -5.06
N PHE A 83 -2.47 -5.21 -6.10
CA PHE A 83 -3.61 -4.43 -6.55
C PHE A 83 -3.95 -4.85 -7.97
N ARG A 84 -5.21 -5.23 -8.19
CA ARG A 84 -5.71 -5.58 -9.52
C ARG A 84 -6.00 -4.31 -10.30
N PHE A 85 -5.13 -4.00 -11.26
CA PHE A 85 -5.25 -2.86 -12.15
C PHE A 85 -5.32 -3.38 -13.59
N GLU A 86 -6.24 -2.84 -14.37
CA GLU A 86 -6.45 -3.23 -15.78
C GLU A 86 -5.23 -2.90 -16.64
N ASP A 87 -4.54 -1.80 -16.33
CA ASP A 87 -3.31 -1.37 -17.00
C ASP A 87 -2.12 -1.37 -16.01
N PRO A 88 -1.36 -2.48 -15.93
CA PRO A 88 -0.14 -2.55 -15.12
C PRO A 88 1.05 -1.86 -15.79
N ASP A 89 0.94 -1.46 -17.05
CA ASP A 89 2.04 -0.84 -17.81
C ASP A 89 2.24 0.64 -17.51
N ALA A 90 1.20 1.28 -17.01
CA ALA A 90 1.27 2.61 -16.40
C ALA A 90 2.29 2.72 -15.26
N TYR A 91 2.63 1.60 -14.60
CA TYR A 91 3.60 1.58 -13.50
C TYR A 91 4.94 1.04 -14.00
N LYS A 92 6.07 1.45 -13.41
CA LYS A 92 7.39 0.85 -13.70
C LYS A 92 7.87 0.09 -12.47
N VAL A 93 8.46 -1.09 -12.67
CA VAL A 93 9.10 -1.83 -11.57
C VAL A 93 10.22 -0.97 -10.98
N GLY A 94 10.31 -0.91 -9.65
CA GLY A 94 11.23 -0.03 -8.93
C GLY A 94 10.74 1.40 -8.76
N ALA A 95 9.64 1.81 -9.42
CA ALA A 95 9.08 3.15 -9.24
C ALA A 95 8.48 3.32 -7.83
N LEU A 96 8.50 4.56 -7.34
CA LEU A 96 7.92 4.93 -6.06
C LEU A 96 6.52 5.53 -6.25
N VAL A 97 5.56 5.01 -5.49
CA VAL A 97 4.20 5.51 -5.36
C VAL A 97 4.09 6.23 -4.02
N LYS A 98 3.77 7.52 -4.04
CA LYS A 98 3.61 8.37 -2.86
C LYS A 98 2.13 8.71 -2.66
N ALA A 99 1.81 9.38 -1.54
CA ALA A 99 0.44 9.78 -1.21
C ALA A 99 -0.14 10.84 -2.16
N ASP A 100 0.70 11.52 -2.94
CA ASP A 100 0.34 12.52 -3.95
C ASP A 100 -0.51 11.98 -5.10
N VAL A 101 -0.65 10.67 -5.23
CA VAL A 101 -1.57 10.05 -6.18
C VAL A 101 -3.04 10.35 -5.84
N PHE A 102 -3.35 10.70 -4.59
CA PHE A 102 -4.70 11.09 -4.15
C PHE A 102 -4.82 12.61 -4.05
N GLN A 103 -6.00 13.12 -4.36
CA GLN A 103 -6.34 14.53 -4.20
C GLN A 103 -7.35 14.72 -3.06
N PRO A 104 -7.32 15.87 -2.35
CA PRO A 104 -8.36 16.20 -1.39
C PRO A 104 -9.75 16.13 -2.03
N GLY A 105 -10.68 15.44 -1.38
CA GLY A 105 -12.04 15.19 -1.89
C GLY A 105 -12.22 13.83 -2.58
N ASP A 106 -11.14 13.11 -2.87
CA ASP A 106 -11.23 11.74 -3.40
C ASP A 106 -11.93 10.81 -2.39
N ARG A 107 -12.95 10.07 -2.87
CA ARG A 107 -13.52 8.96 -2.12
C ARG A 107 -12.65 7.73 -2.30
N VAL A 108 -12.30 7.10 -1.18
CA VAL A 108 -11.36 5.96 -1.15
C VAL A 108 -11.97 4.76 -0.43
N ASP A 109 -11.66 3.58 -0.95
CA ASP A 109 -11.95 2.31 -0.29
C ASP A 109 -10.75 1.88 0.56
N VAL A 110 -11.00 1.52 1.83
CA VAL A 110 -9.93 1.16 2.77
C VAL A 110 -10.14 -0.25 3.30
N THR A 111 -9.11 -1.08 3.16
CA THR A 111 -9.08 -2.45 3.69
C THR A 111 -7.97 -2.58 4.72
N ALA A 112 -8.30 -3.10 5.90
CA ALA A 112 -7.34 -3.40 6.96
C ALA A 112 -7.79 -4.61 7.78
N THR A 113 -6.84 -5.25 8.46
CA THR A 113 -7.17 -6.29 9.46
C THR A 113 -7.76 -5.60 10.69
N SER A 114 -8.96 -6.00 11.10
CA SER A 114 -9.63 -5.46 12.28
C SER A 114 -8.94 -5.92 13.58
N LYS A 115 -9.20 -5.22 14.68
CA LYS A 115 -8.67 -5.60 15.99
C LYS A 115 -9.38 -6.85 16.48
N GLY A 116 -8.65 -7.96 16.59
CA GLY A 116 -9.17 -9.21 17.15
C GLY A 116 -9.56 -9.05 18.62
N LYS A 117 -10.67 -9.67 19.02
CA LYS A 117 -11.18 -9.69 20.41
C LYS A 117 -10.81 -10.96 21.19
N GLY A 118 -10.11 -11.92 20.56
CA GLY A 118 -9.85 -13.23 21.15
C GLY A 118 -11.09 -14.12 21.16
N TYR A 119 -11.16 -15.07 22.09
CA TYR A 119 -12.39 -15.82 22.36
C TYR A 119 -13.45 -14.85 22.90
N ALA A 120 -14.47 -14.57 22.10
CA ALA A 120 -15.58 -13.70 22.48
C ALA A 120 -16.75 -14.57 22.94
N GLY A 121 -17.27 -14.31 24.13
CA GLY A 121 -18.52 -14.91 24.60
C GLY A 121 -19.72 -14.43 23.77
N VAL A 122 -20.82 -15.17 23.88
CA VAL A 122 -22.11 -14.86 23.26
C VAL A 122 -22.93 -13.95 24.17
#